data_AF-A0A920FXX8-F1
#
_entry.id   AF-A0A920FXX8-F1
#
_cell.length_a   1.000
_cell.length_b   1.000
_cell.length_c   1.000
_cell.angle_alpha   90.00
_cell.angle_beta   90.00
_cell.angle_gamma   90.00
#
_symmetry.space_group_name_H-M   'P 1'
#
loop_
_entity.id
_entity.type
_entity.pdbx_description
1 polymer ?
#
loop_
_entity_poly.entity_id
_entity_poly.type
_entity_poly.pdbx_seq_one_letter_code
_entity_poly.pdbx_strand_id
1 'polypeptide(L)'
;MSFELPSLPYANDALAPYMSAETLDFHHGKHHQTYVTNLNNLLKDHELQSSSLEDIVVKASKDASMAGIFNNAGQHWNHILFWQCMKPNGGGSIPSELEED
;
A
#
# COMPACT_ATOMS: atom_id res chain seq x y z
N MET A 1 13.67 9.23 8.54
CA MET A 1 12.56 9.83 7.75
C MET A 1 11.28 9.12 8.16
N SER A 2 10.12 9.72 7.95
CA SER A 2 8.82 9.07 8.16
C SER A 2 8.22 8.66 6.81
N PHE A 3 7.47 7.57 6.79
CA PHE A 3 6.63 7.19 5.65
C PHE A 3 5.45 8.15 5.52
N GLU A 4 4.99 8.35 4.28
CA GLU A 4 3.85 9.21 3.95
C GLU A 4 2.81 8.42 3.16
N LEU A 5 1.55 8.83 3.27
CA LEU A 5 0.48 8.27 2.44
C LEU A 5 0.66 8.78 1.00
N PRO A 6 0.94 7.91 0.01
CA PRO A 6 1.06 8.35 -1.38
C PRO A 6 -0.28 8.90 -1.87
N SER A 7 -0.27 9.91 -2.72
CA SER A 7 -1.49 10.32 -3.42
C SER A 7 -2.01 9.19 -4.32
N LEU A 8 -3.34 9.08 -4.46
CA LEU A 8 -3.92 8.19 -5.47
C LEU A 8 -3.50 8.63 -6.88
N PRO A 9 -3.27 7.70 -7.81
CA PRO A 9 -2.89 8.04 -9.19
C PRO A 9 -4.07 8.54 -10.05
N TYR A 10 -5.26 8.63 -9.46
CA TYR A 10 -6.51 9.07 -10.08
C TYR A 10 -7.41 9.76 -9.04
N ALA A 11 -8.42 10.50 -9.50
CA ALA A 11 -9.40 11.13 -8.62
C ALA A 11 -10.29 10.08 -7.92
N ASN A 12 -10.84 10.42 -6.75
CA ASN A 12 -11.59 9.47 -5.92
C ASN A 12 -12.87 8.93 -6.58
N ASP A 13 -13.45 9.64 -7.55
CA ASP A 13 -14.62 9.18 -8.31
C ASP A 13 -14.27 8.48 -9.63
N ALA A 14 -12.99 8.42 -9.99
CA ALA A 14 -12.54 8.00 -11.32
C ALA A 14 -12.71 6.50 -11.62
N LEU A 15 -12.99 5.68 -10.59
CA LEU A 15 -13.23 4.24 -10.74
C LEU A 15 -14.73 3.89 -10.76
N ALA A 16 -15.63 4.87 -10.65
CA ALA A 16 -17.06 4.61 -10.75
C ALA A 16 -17.43 4.11 -12.17
N PRO A 17 -18.45 3.23 -12.31
CA PRO A 17 -19.30 2.66 -11.27
C PRO A 17 -18.71 1.42 -10.58
N TYR A 18 -17.50 1.00 -10.93
CA TYR A 18 -16.91 -0.28 -10.50
C TYR A 18 -16.35 -0.24 -9.06
N MET A 19 -15.90 0.94 -8.62
CA MET A 19 -15.54 1.22 -7.23
C MET A 19 -16.02 2.62 -6.87
N SER A 20 -16.69 2.75 -5.71
CA SER A 20 -17.24 4.04 -5.27
C SER A 20 -16.17 4.97 -4.70
N ALA A 21 -16.42 6.27 -4.79
CA ALA A 21 -15.57 7.28 -4.13
C ALA A 21 -15.50 7.08 -2.61
N GLU A 22 -16.61 6.69 -1.98
CA GLU A 22 -16.63 6.33 -0.56
C GLU A 22 -15.66 5.17 -0.25
N THR A 23 -15.58 4.16 -1.13
CA THR A 23 -14.61 3.08 -0.96
C THR A 23 -13.18 3.61 -0.97
N LEU A 24 -12.84 4.53 -1.88
CA LEU A 24 -11.50 5.13 -1.93
C LEU A 24 -11.24 6.04 -0.72
N ASP A 25 -12.19 6.87 -0.29
CA ASP A 25 -12.07 7.73 0.88
C ASP A 25 -11.75 6.93 2.15
N PHE A 26 -12.44 5.81 2.36
CA PHE A 26 -12.19 4.96 3.53
C PHE A 26 -10.94 4.09 3.34
N HIS A 27 -10.78 3.40 2.21
CA HIS A 27 -9.71 2.43 2.03
C HIS A 27 -8.33 3.10 1.88
N HIS A 28 -8.22 4.18 1.08
CA HIS A 28 -7.00 4.97 0.99
C HIS A 28 -6.90 5.97 2.15
N GLY A 29 -7.91 6.81 2.33
CA GLY A 29 -7.84 7.93 3.27
C GLY A 29 -7.85 7.54 4.75
N LYS A 30 -8.36 6.35 5.11
CA LYS A 30 -8.36 5.87 6.51
C LYS A 30 -7.55 4.59 6.71
N HIS A 31 -7.84 3.52 5.99
CA HIS A 31 -7.17 2.23 6.21
C HIS A 31 -5.68 2.29 5.85
N HIS A 32 -5.34 2.74 4.64
CA HIS A 32 -3.94 2.91 4.24
C HIS A 32 -3.21 3.95 5.12
N GLN A 33 -3.85 5.08 5.41
CA GLN A 33 -3.30 6.08 6.35
C GLN A 33 -3.01 5.49 7.74
N THR A 34 -3.87 4.62 8.25
CA THR A 34 -3.68 3.98 9.55
C THR A 34 -2.43 3.09 9.56
N TYR A 35 -2.18 2.33 8.48
CA TYR A 35 -0.95 1.55 8.35
C TYR A 35 0.30 2.43 8.35
N VAL A 36 0.27 3.56 7.63
CA VAL A 36 1.38 4.54 7.61
C VAL A 36 1.62 5.13 9.00
N THR A 37 0.57 5.59 9.67
CA THR A 37 0.67 6.17 11.03
C THR A 37 1.21 5.16 12.04
N ASN A 38 0.67 3.94 12.04
CA ASN A 38 1.11 2.88 12.94
C ASN A 38 2.56 2.46 12.67
N LEU A 39 2.95 2.31 11.40
CA LEU A 39 4.32 1.98 11.03
C LEU A 39 5.30 3.04 11.55
N ASN A 40 5.01 4.32 11.31
CA ASN A 40 5.85 5.42 11.81
C ASN A 40 5.98 5.41 13.34
N ASN A 41 4.90 5.10 14.07
CA ASN A 41 4.94 5.01 15.52
C ASN A 41 5.79 3.82 16.01
N LEU A 42 5.67 2.66 15.35
CA LEU A 42 6.43 1.45 15.69
C LEU A 42 7.93 1.59 15.39
N LEU A 43 8.27 2.40 14.39
CA LEU A 43 9.67 2.63 13.99
C LEU A 43 10.35 3.75 14.77
N LYS A 44 9.62 4.48 15.61
CA LYS A 44 10.20 5.57 16.40
C LYS A 44 11.30 4.99 17.31
N ASP A 45 12.52 5.50 17.15
CA ASP A 45 13.72 5.06 17.87
C ASP A 45 14.11 3.58 17.61
N HIS A 46 13.53 2.96 16.57
CA HIS A 46 13.87 1.61 16.13
C HIS A 46 15.04 1.63 15.14
N GLU A 47 15.86 0.59 15.13
CA GLU A 47 17.02 0.47 14.21
C GLU A 47 16.64 0.50 12.72
N LEU A 48 15.37 0.21 12.41
CA LEU A 48 14.83 0.18 11.06
C LEU A 48 14.30 1.54 10.57
N GLN A 49 14.31 2.57 11.41
CA GLN A 49 13.72 3.89 11.10
C GLN A 49 14.30 4.57 9.85
N SER A 50 15.53 4.22 9.47
CA SER A 50 16.20 4.75 8.28
C SER A 50 16.25 3.77 7.10
N SER A 51 15.61 2.60 7.22
CA SER A 51 15.53 1.60 6.14
C SER A 51 14.44 1.97 5.12
N SER A 52 14.56 1.44 3.89
CA SER A 52 13.48 1.51 2.90
C SER A 52 12.26 0.67 3.34
N LEU A 53 11.09 0.92 2.75
CA LEU A 53 9.88 0.14 3.09
C LEU A 53 10.08 -1.35 2.78
N GLU A 54 10.67 -1.66 1.63
CA GLU A 54 10.98 -3.02 1.19
C GLU A 54 11.96 -3.72 2.14
N ASP A 55 13.02 -3.03 2.55
CA ASP A 55 13.98 -3.59 3.51
C ASP A 55 13.31 -3.89 4.86
N ILE A 56 12.40 -3.04 5.30
CA ILE A 56 11.63 -3.25 6.54
C ILE A 56 10.76 -4.48 6.41
N VAL A 57 10.01 -4.63 5.29
CA VAL A 57 9.18 -5.82 5.04
C VAL A 57 10.04 -7.08 5.07
N VAL A 58 11.16 -7.10 4.35
CA VAL A 58 12.06 -8.25 4.27
C VAL A 58 12.68 -8.58 5.62
N LYS A 59 13.18 -7.60 6.37
CA LYS A 59 13.80 -7.84 7.69
C LYS A 59 12.76 -8.27 8.73
N ALA A 60 11.63 -7.58 8.80
CA ALA A 60 10.56 -7.87 9.77
C ALA A 60 9.91 -9.24 9.53
N SER A 61 9.82 -9.70 8.28
CA SER A 61 9.29 -11.04 7.95
C SER A 61 10.08 -12.20 8.55
N LYS A 62 11.33 -11.97 8.96
CA LYS A 62 12.24 -12.99 9.49
C LYS A 62 12.22 -13.08 11.02
N ASP A 63 11.50 -12.19 11.69
CA ASP A 63 11.43 -12.11 13.15
C ASP A 63 9.98 -12.01 13.62
N ALA A 64 9.50 -13.04 14.31
CA ALA A 64 8.15 -13.07 14.83
C ALA A 64 7.86 -11.95 15.86
N SER A 65 8.90 -11.43 16.55
CA SER A 65 8.74 -10.29 17.46
C SER A 65 8.43 -8.99 16.73
N MET A 66 8.78 -8.89 15.44
CA MET A 66 8.50 -7.76 14.57
C MET A 66 7.15 -7.86 13.85
N ALA A 67 6.25 -8.77 14.24
CA ALA A 67 4.97 -8.98 13.55
C ALA A 67 4.14 -7.70 13.36
N GLY A 68 4.15 -6.78 14.34
CA GLY A 68 3.48 -5.48 14.23
C GLY A 68 4.09 -4.58 13.14
N ILE A 69 5.42 -4.53 13.06
CA ILE A 69 6.14 -3.78 12.02
C ILE A 69 5.90 -4.43 10.66
N PHE A 70 6.05 -5.75 10.56
CA PHE A 70 5.82 -6.51 9.32
C PHE A 70 4.40 -6.28 8.78
N ASN A 71 3.38 -6.38 9.63
CA ASN A 71 2.00 -6.20 9.20
C ASN A 71 1.73 -4.78 8.67
N ASN A 72 2.19 -3.73 9.35
CA ASN A 72 1.95 -2.35 8.90
C ASN A 72 2.81 -1.98 7.68
N ALA A 73 4.07 -2.41 7.63
CA ALA A 73 4.94 -2.21 6.47
C ALA A 73 4.44 -2.96 5.24
N GLY A 74 4.10 -4.24 5.40
CA GLY A 74 3.56 -5.07 4.34
C GLY A 74 2.24 -4.52 3.82
N GLN A 75 1.34 -4.08 4.70
CA GLN A 75 0.08 -3.46 4.26
C GLN A 75 0.31 -2.11 3.56
N HIS A 76 1.23 -1.27 4.05
CA HIS A 76 1.58 -0.04 3.33
C HIS A 76 2.10 -0.34 1.91
N TRP A 77 3.00 -1.32 1.79
CA TRP A 77 3.56 -1.75 0.51
C TRP A 77 2.47 -2.32 -0.42
N ASN A 78 1.63 -3.21 0.09
CA ASN A 78 0.52 -3.82 -0.66
C ASN A 78 -0.42 -2.76 -1.24
N HIS A 79 -0.75 -1.72 -0.46
CA HIS A 79 -1.67 -0.68 -0.93
C HIS A 79 -1.01 0.25 -1.94
N ILE A 80 0.28 0.59 -1.79
CA ILE A 80 1.02 1.33 -2.84
C ILE A 80 0.87 0.61 -4.18
N LEU A 81 1.08 -0.71 -4.21
CA LEU A 81 0.93 -1.51 -5.43
C LEU A 81 -0.54 -1.60 -5.89
N PHE A 82 -1.47 -1.87 -4.97
CA PHE A 82 -2.88 -2.06 -5.29
C PHE A 82 -3.48 -0.88 -6.06
N TRP A 83 -3.17 0.36 -5.66
CA TRP A 83 -3.66 1.55 -6.36
C TRP A 83 -3.09 1.70 -7.77
N GLN A 84 -1.88 1.17 -8.03
CA GLN A 84 -1.28 1.18 -9.36
C GLN A 84 -1.81 0.07 -10.27
N CYS A 85 -2.39 -0.99 -9.70
CA CYS A 85 -3.02 -2.08 -10.47
C CYS A 85 -4.38 -1.68 -11.07
N MET A 86 -4.93 -0.52 -10.72
CA MET A 86 -6.21 -0.03 -11.20
C MET A 86 -6.05 1.27 -11.99
N LYS A 87 -6.96 1.49 -12.93
CA LYS A 87 -7.07 2.75 -13.68
C LYS A 87 -8.52 3.01 -14.10
N PRO A 88 -8.90 4.27 -14.35
CA PRO A 88 -10.18 4.61 -14.98
C PRO A 88 -10.29 3.92 -16.34
N ASN A 89 -11.47 3.36 -16.66
CA ASN A 89 -11.70 2.59 -17.88
C ASN A 89 -10.71 1.41 -18.06
N GLY A 90 -10.36 0.75 -16.96
CA GLY A 90 -9.52 -0.46 -16.95
C GLY A 90 -10.25 -1.73 -17.42
N GLY A 91 -9.61 -2.88 -17.23
CA GLY A 91 -10.06 -4.15 -17.79
C GLY A 91 -9.73 -4.28 -19.29
N GLY A 92 -10.49 -5.13 -20.00
CA GLY A 92 -10.23 -5.49 -21.39
C GLY A 92 -9.26 -6.67 -21.52
N SER A 93 -8.68 -6.85 -22.70
CA SER A 93 -7.66 -7.88 -22.93
C SER A 93 -6.35 -7.51 -22.23
N ILE A 94 -5.69 -8.52 -21.69
CA ILE A 94 -4.31 -8.37 -21.21
C ILE A 94 -3.36 -8.18 -22.41
N PRO A 95 -2.18 -7.58 -22.22
CA PRO A 95 -1.15 -7.55 -23.27
C PRO A 95 -0.85 -8.96 -23.77
N SER A 96 -0.73 -9.14 -25.09
CA SER A 96 -0.55 -10.46 -25.71
C SER A 96 0.66 -11.23 -25.19
N GLU A 97 1.71 -10.52 -24.75
CA GLU A 97 2.91 -11.13 -24.15
C GLU A 97 2.66 -11.77 -22.77
N LEU A 98 1.54 -11.45 -22.13
CA LEU A 98 1.11 -11.97 -20.84
C LEU A 98 -0.06 -12.97 -20.96
N GLU A 99 -0.54 -13.25 -22.18
CA GLU A 99 -1.49 -14.32 -22.43
C GLU A 99 -0.75 -15.66 -22.29
N GLU A 100 -1.17 -16.51 -21.35
CA GLU A 100 -0.72 -17.91 -21.33
C GLU A 100 -1.41 -18.67 -22.48
N ASP A 101 -0.67 -19.58 -23.14
CA ASP A 101 -1.21 -20.50 -24.15
C ASP A 101 -2.20 -21.53 -23.57
#